data_AF-A0A507E3U8-F1
#
_entry.id   AF-A0A507E3U8-F1
#
_cell.length_a   1.000
_cell.length_b   1.000
_cell.length_c   1.000
_cell.angle_alpha   90.00
_cell.angle_beta   90.00
_cell.angle_gamma   90.00
#
_symmetry.space_group_name_H-M   'P 1'
#
loop_
_entity.id
_entity.type
_entity.pdbx_description
1 polymer ?
#
loop_
_entity_poly.entity_id
_entity_poly.type
_entity_poly.pdbx_seq_one_letter_code
_entity_poly.pdbx_strand_id
1 'polypeptide(L)'
;MGIGKEETDWPEVAGLEKDGLDTTNATPMGSATADNKSLKDDSVSVRTAATVLQKTSWWLEHSVFSHVWSPQILILWIVTGIVVVLYGLMYLGPTMDPLSYLHRAPVAIVNNDAGYTTLSSLTNEAAALVNSLTRGIPMGTVFTQGLLGNDAIRSRLAWYNATGITHDSAIAQVDSGDYWGIIYIPSNFSDNFVTNLNLNTSTPVAQTQMSMEYIFDQGRSFTISNFINQIVTASVTGVTNGLALSLANSTASQPALVKPAFYINPVYLASGRMHPVIKFGYNLATYIVLLLMWLGSMMSVTVIHKLFIAKIPHLTGVKVAEGLPPARFSSQQIVAASFLLGLAFSLFHAFLAWCILYGLGGSEAFQGGSPVICGVDGLAVPASLLLIFQIVSSGGIVDHIAMPGFMKLGYAFPFFWGLHAMKAYMFGSLVNELYKSYLVLAAWAVGATILAMVIGSLKVSKWRNTKLASEAQEALTVLGGTMRAV
;
A
#
# COMPACT_ATOMS: atom_id res chain seq x y z
N MET A 1 30.63 25.59 16.03
CA MET A 1 30.83 24.36 15.24
C MET A 1 30.22 24.61 13.87
N GLY A 2 31.09 24.75 12.87
CA GLY A 2 30.70 25.14 11.51
C GLY A 2 30.14 23.98 10.71
N ILE A 3 29.34 24.31 9.70
CA ILE A 3 28.89 23.38 8.67
C ILE A 3 29.28 24.00 7.33
N GLY A 4 30.18 23.32 6.64
CA GLY A 4 30.72 23.70 5.34
C GLY A 4 29.72 23.51 4.22
N LYS A 5 29.86 24.35 3.19
CA LYS A 5 29.23 24.19 1.88
C LYS A 5 30.08 23.22 1.06
N GLU A 6 29.47 22.17 0.53
CA GLU A 6 30.05 21.37 -0.55
C GLU A 6 29.57 21.90 -1.90
N GLU A 7 30.54 22.25 -2.73
CA GLU A 7 30.47 22.54 -4.16
C GLU A 7 30.18 21.26 -4.95
N THR A 8 29.41 21.38 -6.03
CA THR A 8 29.40 20.41 -7.13
C THR A 8 29.73 21.12 -8.43
N ASP A 9 30.96 20.89 -8.89
CA ASP A 9 31.52 21.25 -10.19
C ASP A 9 30.82 20.54 -11.35
N TRP A 10 30.51 21.29 -12.41
CA TRP A 10 30.44 20.80 -13.79
C TRP A 10 31.16 21.81 -14.70
N PRO A 11 31.94 21.37 -15.70
CA PRO A 11 32.85 22.27 -16.43
C PRO A 11 32.12 23.15 -17.47
N GLU A 12 32.58 24.40 -17.54
CA GLU A 12 32.25 25.40 -18.56
C GLU A 12 32.58 24.94 -19.98
N VAL A 13 31.70 25.28 -20.93
CA VAL A 13 32.06 25.46 -22.34
C VAL A 13 31.81 26.94 -22.67
N ALA A 14 32.91 27.65 -22.86
CA ALA A 14 32.96 29.07 -23.22
C ALA A 14 32.79 29.29 -24.73
N GLY A 15 32.20 30.45 -25.07
CA GLY A 15 32.26 31.10 -26.39
C GLY A 15 30.92 31.08 -27.14
N LEU A 16 30.34 32.16 -27.66
CA LEU A 16 30.78 33.54 -27.87
C LEU A 16 29.53 34.44 -27.93
N GLU A 17 29.58 35.50 -27.12
CA GLU A 17 29.20 36.91 -27.35
C GLU A 17 27.93 37.30 -28.15
N LYS A 18 27.09 38.10 -27.47
CA LYS A 18 25.97 38.91 -27.96
C LYS A 18 26.47 40.28 -28.45
N ASP A 19 25.52 40.99 -29.09
CA ASP A 19 25.37 42.45 -29.21
C ASP A 19 25.54 42.92 -30.66
N GLY A 20 24.71 43.79 -31.23
CA GLY A 20 23.60 44.59 -30.74
C GLY A 20 23.01 45.33 -31.95
N LEU A 21 21.77 45.79 -31.82
CA LEU A 21 21.08 46.63 -32.79
C LEU A 21 21.77 48.00 -32.92
N ASP A 22 21.95 48.50 -34.15
CA ASP A 22 21.75 49.92 -34.39
C ASP A 22 21.31 50.23 -35.83
N THR A 23 20.37 51.15 -35.92
CA THR A 23 19.67 51.67 -37.09
C THR A 23 20.41 52.88 -37.65
N THR A 24 20.57 53.04 -38.96
CA THR A 24 20.55 54.37 -39.60
C THR A 24 20.47 54.30 -41.14
N ASN A 25 19.65 55.22 -41.66
CA ASN A 25 19.72 55.92 -42.94
C ASN A 25 18.90 55.43 -44.15
N ALA A 26 17.95 56.32 -44.47
CA ALA A 26 16.91 56.29 -45.48
C ALA A 26 17.38 56.79 -46.87
N THR A 27 16.83 56.16 -47.93
CA THR A 27 16.24 56.70 -49.20
C THR A 27 17.05 57.65 -50.14
N PRO A 28 16.68 57.90 -51.43
CA PRO A 28 15.64 57.30 -52.31
C PRO A 28 16.08 56.99 -53.78
N MET A 29 15.16 56.34 -54.52
CA MET A 29 14.90 56.33 -55.99
C MET A 29 16.03 56.54 -57.01
N GLY A 30 16.18 55.55 -57.91
CA GLY A 30 16.83 55.68 -59.21
C GLY A 30 16.30 54.63 -60.20
N SER A 31 15.82 55.10 -61.35
CA SER A 31 15.26 54.36 -62.48
C SER A 31 16.25 53.48 -63.24
N ALA A 32 15.71 52.65 -64.15
CA ALA A 32 16.37 51.92 -65.25
C ALA A 32 17.03 50.60 -64.79
N THR A 33 16.95 49.46 -65.48
CA THR A 33 16.49 49.08 -66.82
C THR A 33 16.42 47.55 -66.82
N ALA A 34 15.65 46.97 -67.74
CA ALA A 34 15.54 45.53 -67.94
C ALA A 34 16.91 44.84 -68.04
N ASP A 35 17.06 43.67 -67.40
CA ASP A 35 17.90 42.63 -67.97
C ASP A 35 17.37 41.23 -67.69
N ASN A 36 17.24 40.53 -68.80
CA ASN A 36 16.68 39.22 -68.99
C ASN A 36 17.68 38.17 -68.51
N LYS A 37 17.41 37.47 -67.39
CA LYS A 37 18.14 36.23 -67.05
C LYS A 37 17.18 35.09 -66.81
N SER A 38 17.07 34.30 -67.87
CA SER A 38 16.34 33.07 -68.02
C SER A 38 16.67 32.03 -66.94
N LEU A 39 15.62 31.41 -66.40
CA LEU A 39 15.43 29.96 -66.29
C LEU A 39 16.71 29.15 -66.01
N LYS A 40 17.22 29.20 -64.78
CA LYS A 40 18.25 28.25 -64.33
C LYS A 40 18.10 27.75 -62.89
N ASP A 41 16.97 28.03 -62.22
CA ASP A 41 16.82 27.74 -60.78
C ASP A 41 15.90 26.55 -60.44
N ASP A 42 15.11 26.04 -61.39
CA ASP A 42 14.21 24.89 -61.13
C ASP A 42 14.92 23.53 -61.04
N SER A 43 16.17 23.45 -61.50
CA SER A 43 16.95 22.20 -61.46
C SER A 43 17.62 21.94 -60.11
N VAL A 44 17.81 22.99 -59.29
CA VAL A 44 18.43 22.89 -57.96
C VAL A 44 17.40 22.50 -56.91
N SER A 45 16.17 23.00 -57.00
CA SER A 45 15.07 22.66 -56.08
C SER A 45 14.62 21.19 -56.25
N VAL A 46 14.52 20.71 -57.49
CA VAL A 46 14.13 19.32 -57.80
C VAL A 46 15.22 18.32 -57.40
N ARG A 47 16.50 18.64 -57.62
CA ARG A 47 17.61 17.78 -57.17
C ARG A 47 17.70 17.69 -55.65
N THR A 48 17.40 18.78 -54.94
CA THR A 48 17.40 18.82 -53.48
C THR A 48 16.21 18.04 -52.89
N ALA A 49 15.01 18.18 -53.47
CA ALA A 49 13.85 17.37 -53.09
C ALA A 49 14.06 15.87 -53.40
N ALA A 50 14.64 15.54 -54.55
CA ALA A 50 14.94 14.16 -54.94
C ALA A 50 16.01 13.52 -54.03
N THR A 51 17.06 14.26 -53.64
CA THR A 51 18.06 13.75 -52.68
C THR A 51 17.50 13.63 -51.26
N VAL A 52 16.63 14.54 -50.82
CA VAL A 52 15.93 14.40 -49.54
C VAL A 52 15.01 13.17 -49.55
N LEU A 53 14.23 12.97 -50.61
CA LEU A 53 13.35 11.81 -50.78
C LEU A 53 14.12 10.48 -50.83
N GLN A 54 15.26 10.46 -51.54
CA GLN A 54 16.13 9.28 -51.65
C GLN A 54 16.86 8.96 -50.34
N LYS A 55 17.20 9.98 -49.54
CA LYS A 55 17.81 9.79 -48.21
C LYS A 55 16.78 9.33 -47.18
N THR A 56 15.53 9.80 -47.28
CA THR A 56 14.41 9.27 -46.47
C THR A 56 14.03 7.85 -46.87
N SER A 57 14.06 7.50 -48.17
CA SER A 57 13.75 6.13 -48.63
C SER A 57 14.84 5.13 -48.24
N TRP A 58 16.12 5.50 -48.31
CA TRP A 58 17.21 4.65 -47.83
C TRP A 58 17.10 4.39 -46.33
N TRP A 59 16.80 5.42 -45.53
CA TRP A 59 16.58 5.25 -44.08
C TRP A 59 15.34 4.38 -43.81
N LEU A 60 14.23 4.56 -44.52
CA LEU A 60 13.03 3.73 -44.36
C LEU A 60 13.26 2.25 -44.76
N GLU A 61 14.08 1.98 -45.78
CA GLU A 61 14.40 0.62 -46.24
C GLU A 61 15.44 -0.10 -45.37
N HIS A 62 16.40 0.63 -44.78
CA HIS A 62 17.52 0.03 -44.03
C HIS A 62 17.44 0.25 -42.52
N SER A 63 16.46 1.03 -42.04
CA SER A 63 16.20 1.22 -40.62
C SER A 63 15.29 0.13 -40.08
N VAL A 64 15.70 -0.50 -38.99
CA VAL A 64 14.84 -1.40 -38.20
C VAL A 64 13.60 -0.65 -37.69
N PHE A 65 13.69 0.68 -37.50
CA PHE A 65 12.59 1.47 -36.95
C PHE A 65 11.34 1.48 -37.83
N SER A 66 11.46 1.53 -39.16
CA SER A 66 10.26 1.47 -40.04
C SER A 66 9.47 0.16 -39.89
N HIS A 67 10.15 -0.92 -39.53
CA HIS A 67 9.57 -2.23 -39.24
C HIS A 67 9.09 -2.37 -37.78
N VAL A 68 9.60 -1.54 -36.86
CA VAL A 68 9.13 -1.44 -35.47
C VAL A 68 7.80 -0.67 -35.38
N TRP A 69 7.50 0.21 -36.32
CA TRP A 69 6.22 0.93 -36.38
C TRP A 69 5.12 0.15 -37.12
N SER A 70 5.08 -1.17 -36.96
CA SER A 70 3.96 -1.97 -37.47
C SER A 70 2.68 -1.68 -36.67
N PRO A 71 1.49 -1.82 -37.26
CA PRO A 71 0.22 -1.67 -36.53
C PRO A 71 0.14 -2.56 -35.29
N GLN A 72 0.76 -3.75 -35.32
CA GLN A 72 0.76 -4.69 -34.19
C GLN A 72 1.62 -4.18 -33.03
N ILE A 73 2.78 -3.59 -33.33
CA ILE A 73 3.65 -3.01 -32.30
C ILE A 73 3.03 -1.72 -31.75
N LEU A 74 2.38 -0.91 -32.59
CA LEU A 74 1.64 0.26 -32.11
C LEU A 74 0.53 -0.13 -31.12
N ILE A 75 -0.23 -1.19 -31.42
CA ILE A 75 -1.21 -1.75 -30.48
C ILE A 75 -0.53 -2.19 -29.18
N LEU A 76 0.62 -2.87 -29.25
CA LEU A 76 1.38 -3.28 -28.08
C LEU A 76 1.79 -2.09 -27.21
N TRP A 77 2.30 -1.00 -27.82
CA TRP A 77 2.67 0.23 -27.12
C TRP A 77 1.47 0.88 -26.44
N ILE A 78 0.34 1.00 -27.15
CA ILE A 78 -0.89 1.57 -26.60
C ILE A 78 -1.39 0.73 -25.42
N VAL A 79 -1.47 -0.60 -25.59
CA VAL A 79 -1.91 -1.51 -24.52
C VAL A 79 -0.97 -1.44 -23.32
N THR A 80 0.35 -1.44 -23.55
CA THR A 80 1.33 -1.34 -22.45
C THR A 80 1.24 0.01 -21.75
N GLY A 81 1.09 1.11 -22.50
CA GLY A 81 0.88 2.44 -21.93
C GLY A 81 -0.39 2.51 -21.07
N ILE A 82 -1.50 1.94 -21.55
CA ILE A 82 -2.75 1.83 -20.78
C ILE A 82 -2.51 1.02 -19.50
N VAL A 83 -1.83 -0.13 -19.56
CA VAL A 83 -1.52 -0.95 -18.38
C VAL A 83 -0.69 -0.18 -17.37
N VAL A 84 0.34 0.56 -17.80
CA VAL A 84 1.17 1.38 -16.92
C VAL A 84 0.35 2.50 -16.26
N VAL A 85 -0.52 3.17 -17.01
CA VAL A 85 -1.41 4.20 -16.46
C VAL A 85 -2.39 3.59 -15.46
N LEU A 86 -2.99 2.43 -15.77
CA LEU A 86 -3.87 1.72 -14.85
C LEU A 86 -3.15 1.30 -13.57
N TYR A 87 -1.90 0.84 -13.67
CA TYR A 87 -1.07 0.54 -12.50
C TYR A 87 -0.84 1.79 -11.65
N GLY A 88 -0.46 2.90 -12.28
CA GLY A 88 -0.27 4.17 -11.61
C GLY A 88 -1.54 4.64 -10.88
N LEU A 89 -2.69 4.61 -11.56
CA LEU A 89 -3.98 4.99 -10.98
C LEU A 89 -4.39 4.09 -9.82
N MET A 90 -4.17 2.78 -9.95
CA MET A 90 -4.47 1.83 -8.88
C MET A 90 -3.60 2.07 -7.65
N TYR A 91 -2.33 2.44 -7.82
CA TYR A 91 -1.42 2.73 -6.72
C TYR A 91 -1.69 4.10 -6.07
N LEU A 92 -1.84 5.14 -6.89
CA LEU A 92 -2.01 6.52 -6.42
C LEU A 92 -3.35 6.70 -5.71
N GLY A 93 -4.46 6.21 -6.29
CA GLY A 93 -5.81 6.45 -5.77
C GLY A 93 -5.97 6.28 -4.24
N PRO A 94 -5.68 5.11 -3.67
CA PRO A 94 -5.83 4.86 -2.23
C PRO A 94 -4.72 5.47 -1.37
N THR A 95 -3.59 5.86 -1.95
CA THR A 95 -2.43 6.36 -1.21
C THR A 95 -2.33 7.89 -1.17
N MET A 96 -3.03 8.61 -2.05
CA MET A 96 -2.98 10.08 -2.11
C MET A 96 -3.54 10.78 -0.86
N ASP A 97 -4.67 10.32 -0.31
CA ASP A 97 -5.29 10.95 0.87
C ASP A 97 -5.98 9.92 1.78
N PRO A 98 -5.21 9.14 2.56
CA PRO A 98 -5.78 8.18 3.51
C PRO A 98 -6.49 8.87 4.69
N LEU A 99 -6.17 10.14 4.99
CA LEU A 99 -6.70 10.87 6.13
C LEU A 99 -8.19 11.22 5.94
N SER A 100 -8.60 11.53 4.71
CA SER A 100 -10.01 11.80 4.37
C SER A 100 -10.97 10.66 4.75
N TYR A 101 -10.47 9.44 4.90
CA TYR A 101 -11.26 8.24 5.23
C TYR A 101 -11.26 7.88 6.72
N LEU A 102 -10.44 8.55 7.54
CA LEU A 102 -10.31 8.23 8.97
C LEU A 102 -11.56 8.58 9.80
N HIS A 103 -12.49 9.36 9.24
CA HIS A 103 -13.83 9.57 9.82
C HIS A 103 -14.62 8.25 10.05
N ARG A 104 -14.14 7.12 9.51
CA ARG A 104 -14.70 5.78 9.69
C ARG A 104 -14.00 4.98 10.79
N ALA A 105 -12.82 5.40 11.23
CA ALA A 105 -12.02 4.67 12.21
C ALA A 105 -12.61 4.87 13.62
N PRO A 106 -13.17 3.82 14.26
CA PRO A 106 -13.76 3.93 15.58
C PRO A 106 -12.71 4.21 16.66
N VAL A 107 -12.89 5.30 17.40
CA VAL A 107 -12.09 5.66 18.58
C VAL A 107 -13.05 5.94 19.73
N ALA A 108 -12.82 5.31 20.88
CA ALA A 108 -13.68 5.53 22.04
C ALA A 108 -13.03 6.44 23.08
N ILE A 109 -13.88 7.09 23.88
CA ILE A 109 -13.50 7.72 25.14
C ILE A 109 -14.24 6.95 26.23
N VAL A 110 -13.49 6.45 27.21
CA VAL A 110 -14.01 5.80 28.40
C VAL A 110 -13.72 6.71 29.59
N ASN A 111 -14.78 7.25 30.17
CA ASN A 111 -14.67 8.11 31.33
C ASN A 111 -15.08 7.37 32.61
N ASN A 112 -14.08 6.99 33.42
CA ASN A 112 -14.29 6.38 34.73
C ASN A 112 -14.01 7.35 35.88
N ASP A 113 -13.82 8.64 35.60
CA ASP A 113 -13.58 9.69 36.59
C ASP A 113 -14.70 9.72 37.63
N ALA A 114 -14.34 9.50 38.91
CA ALA A 114 -15.29 9.50 40.02
C ALA A 114 -15.63 10.93 40.49
N GLY A 115 -15.02 11.94 39.89
CA GLY A 115 -15.13 13.33 40.30
C GLY A 115 -14.23 13.64 41.50
N TYR A 116 -14.59 14.67 42.24
CA TYR A 116 -13.76 15.18 43.33
C TYR A 116 -14.03 14.45 44.64
N THR A 117 -13.53 13.22 44.79
CA THR A 117 -13.73 12.43 46.02
C THR A 117 -12.97 13.01 47.21
N THR A 118 -11.89 13.72 46.96
CA THR A 118 -11.07 14.38 47.99
C THR A 118 -11.71 15.66 48.54
N LEU A 119 -12.80 16.18 47.95
CA LEU A 119 -13.40 17.46 48.35
C LEU A 119 -13.86 17.48 49.80
N SER A 120 -14.39 16.36 50.32
CA SER A 120 -14.87 16.24 51.70
C SER A 120 -13.74 16.26 52.74
N SER A 121 -12.49 16.06 52.32
CA SER A 121 -11.31 16.10 53.19
C SER A 121 -10.66 17.48 53.27
N LEU A 122 -11.10 18.41 52.41
CA LEU A 122 -10.62 19.80 52.38
C LEU A 122 -11.38 20.67 53.40
N THR A 123 -10.84 21.85 53.69
CA THR A 123 -11.60 22.87 54.43
C THR A 123 -12.78 23.37 53.58
N ASN A 124 -13.82 23.91 54.22
CA ASN A 124 -15.00 24.43 53.53
C ASN A 124 -14.64 25.51 52.49
N GLU A 125 -13.65 26.34 52.79
CA GLU A 125 -13.16 27.39 51.89
C GLU A 125 -12.47 26.81 50.66
N ALA A 126 -11.61 25.80 50.86
CA ALA A 126 -10.92 25.13 49.76
C ALA A 126 -11.90 24.35 48.86
N ALA A 127 -12.89 23.67 49.45
CA ALA A 127 -13.95 23.00 48.71
C ALA A 127 -14.81 23.99 47.90
N ALA A 128 -15.16 25.14 48.48
CA ALA A 128 -15.89 26.20 47.78
C ALA A 128 -15.09 26.79 46.61
N LEU A 129 -13.77 26.92 46.76
CA LEU A 129 -12.89 27.39 45.70
C LEU A 129 -12.78 26.40 44.53
N VAL A 130 -12.65 25.11 44.81
CA VAL A 130 -12.67 24.09 43.73
C VAL A 130 -14.01 24.13 43.01
N ASN A 131 -15.12 24.17 43.74
CA ASN A 131 -16.45 24.26 43.15
C ASN A 131 -16.66 25.53 42.31
N SER A 132 -16.08 26.68 42.69
CA SER A 132 -16.20 27.91 41.91
C SER A 132 -15.38 27.85 40.61
N LEU A 133 -14.19 27.24 40.64
CA LEU A 133 -13.35 27.04 39.46
C LEU A 133 -13.96 26.03 38.47
N THR A 134 -14.51 24.94 38.97
CA THR A 134 -14.96 23.80 38.15
C THR A 134 -16.46 23.82 37.88
N ARG A 135 -17.21 24.69 38.57
CA ARG A 135 -18.68 24.71 38.59
C ARG A 135 -19.28 23.38 39.05
N GLY A 136 -18.54 22.60 39.82
CA GLY A 136 -18.93 21.27 40.29
C GLY A 136 -18.93 20.19 39.19
N ILE A 137 -18.40 20.48 38.00
CA ILE A 137 -18.32 19.52 36.89
C ILE A 137 -17.00 18.75 37.01
N PRO A 138 -17.01 17.40 37.09
CA PRO A 138 -15.80 16.60 37.06
C PRO A 138 -14.93 16.90 35.84
N MET A 139 -13.61 16.96 36.02
CA MET A 139 -12.65 17.22 34.96
C MET A 139 -12.72 16.19 33.83
N GLY A 140 -13.00 14.93 34.13
CA GLY A 140 -13.21 13.90 33.11
C GLY A 140 -14.40 14.24 32.21
N THR A 141 -15.49 14.78 32.79
CA THR A 141 -16.67 15.22 32.02
C THR A 141 -16.35 16.43 31.14
N VAL A 142 -15.61 17.41 31.67
CA VAL A 142 -15.14 18.58 30.89
C VAL A 142 -14.31 18.12 29.69
N PHE A 143 -13.42 17.15 29.90
CA PHE A 143 -12.55 16.64 28.85
C PHE A 143 -13.31 15.84 27.79
N THR A 144 -14.20 14.94 28.22
CA THR A 144 -15.08 14.19 27.31
C THR A 144 -15.95 15.13 26.47
N GLN A 145 -16.53 16.17 27.08
CA GLN A 145 -17.31 17.17 26.36
C GLN A 145 -16.46 18.02 25.42
N GLY A 146 -15.24 18.39 25.81
CA GLY A 146 -14.32 19.15 24.97
C GLY A 146 -13.90 18.41 23.71
N LEU A 147 -13.70 17.09 23.80
CA LEU A 147 -13.38 16.25 22.65
C LEU A 147 -14.61 15.99 21.77
N LEU A 148 -15.74 15.57 22.36
CA LEU A 148 -16.93 15.17 21.61
C LEU A 148 -17.74 16.35 21.08
N GLY A 149 -17.67 17.51 21.74
CA GLY A 149 -18.40 18.73 21.38
C GLY A 149 -17.74 19.56 20.28
N ASN A 150 -16.52 19.23 19.86
CA ASN A 150 -15.81 19.97 18.83
C ASN A 150 -15.95 19.31 17.45
N ASP A 151 -16.73 19.92 16.54
CA ASP A 151 -16.97 19.37 15.20
C ASP A 151 -15.69 19.22 14.34
N ALA A 152 -14.67 20.06 14.55
CA ALA A 152 -13.40 19.93 13.85
C ALA A 152 -12.61 18.68 14.28
N ILE A 153 -12.82 18.21 15.52
CA ILE A 153 -12.26 16.95 16.04
C ILE A 153 -13.15 15.78 15.62
N ARG A 154 -14.47 15.94 15.74
CA ARG A 154 -15.46 14.90 15.48
C ARG A 154 -15.54 14.47 14.02
N SER A 155 -15.25 15.38 13.09
CA SER A 155 -15.24 15.08 11.64
C SER A 155 -14.03 14.26 11.18
N ARG A 156 -12.98 14.13 12.01
CA ARG A 156 -11.72 13.47 11.63
C ARG A 156 -11.66 11.98 11.97
N LEU A 157 -12.39 11.54 12.99
CA LEU A 157 -12.45 10.16 13.47
C LEU A 157 -13.88 9.79 13.85
N ALA A 158 -14.23 8.50 13.87
CA ALA A 158 -15.52 8.06 14.38
C ALA A 158 -15.44 7.96 15.91
N TRP A 159 -15.81 9.04 16.61
CA TRP A 159 -15.76 9.09 18.07
C TRP A 159 -16.96 8.41 18.73
N TYR A 160 -16.70 7.61 19.76
CA TYR A 160 -17.71 6.94 20.58
C TYR A 160 -17.52 7.30 22.05
N ASN A 161 -18.62 7.52 22.76
CA ASN A 161 -18.62 7.63 24.22
C ASN A 161 -19.00 6.28 24.81
N ALA A 162 -18.03 5.59 25.41
CA ALA A 162 -18.23 4.26 25.94
C ALA A 162 -18.23 4.32 27.48
N THR A 163 -19.26 3.76 28.10
CA THR A 163 -19.52 3.90 29.55
C THR A 163 -19.57 2.55 30.23
N GLY A 164 -19.20 2.48 31.51
CA GLY A 164 -19.24 1.24 32.30
C GLY A 164 -18.16 0.22 31.91
N ILE A 165 -17.08 0.65 31.26
CA ILE A 165 -15.99 -0.22 30.79
C ILE A 165 -14.80 -0.09 31.76
N THR A 166 -14.30 -1.22 32.25
CA THR A 166 -13.07 -1.25 33.06
C THR A 166 -11.84 -1.08 32.19
N HIS A 167 -10.70 -0.73 32.78
CA HIS A 167 -9.42 -0.63 32.07
C HIS A 167 -9.08 -1.92 31.28
N ASP A 168 -9.18 -3.08 31.92
CA ASP A 168 -8.94 -4.38 31.26
C ASP A 168 -9.92 -4.66 30.12
N SER A 169 -11.17 -4.23 30.27
CA SER A 169 -12.18 -4.36 29.20
C SER A 169 -11.88 -3.43 28.03
N ALA A 170 -11.33 -2.24 28.29
CA ALA A 170 -10.88 -1.32 27.24
C ALA A 170 -9.71 -1.91 26.45
N ILE A 171 -8.74 -2.53 27.14
CA ILE A 171 -7.65 -3.30 26.51
C ILE A 171 -8.24 -4.39 25.62
N ALA A 172 -9.16 -5.20 26.14
CA ALA A 172 -9.77 -6.31 25.41
C ALA A 172 -10.55 -5.85 24.15
N GLN A 173 -11.23 -4.69 24.20
CA GLN A 173 -11.96 -4.15 23.05
C GLN A 173 -11.05 -3.56 21.97
N VAL A 174 -9.86 -3.06 22.33
CA VAL A 174 -8.87 -2.67 21.33
C VAL A 174 -8.23 -3.91 20.72
N ASP A 175 -7.95 -4.93 21.53
CA ASP A 175 -7.36 -6.20 21.10
C ASP A 175 -8.31 -7.01 20.18
N SER A 176 -9.61 -7.01 20.49
CA SER A 176 -10.64 -7.65 19.66
C SER A 176 -10.82 -6.98 18.29
N GLY A 177 -10.39 -5.71 18.16
CA GLY A 177 -10.53 -4.89 16.97
C GLY A 177 -11.76 -3.99 16.91
N ASP A 178 -12.58 -3.94 17.98
CA ASP A 178 -13.81 -3.13 18.06
C ASP A 178 -13.50 -1.63 17.92
N TYR A 179 -12.40 -1.19 18.54
CA TYR A 179 -11.87 0.18 18.44
C TYR A 179 -10.43 0.19 17.94
N TRP A 180 -10.06 1.23 17.18
CA TRP A 180 -8.67 1.49 16.79
C TRP A 180 -7.85 2.07 17.94
N GLY A 181 -8.52 2.75 18.87
CA GLY A 181 -7.93 3.19 20.10
C GLY A 181 -8.98 3.69 21.08
N ILE A 182 -8.63 3.69 22.36
CA ILE A 182 -9.49 4.13 23.45
C ILE A 182 -8.71 5.12 24.31
N ILE A 183 -9.31 6.28 24.56
CA ILE A 183 -8.83 7.21 25.58
C ILE A 183 -9.50 6.82 26.90
N TYR A 184 -8.72 6.29 27.82
CA TYR A 184 -9.14 5.90 29.15
C TYR A 184 -8.84 7.02 30.17
N ILE A 185 -9.89 7.53 30.80
CA ILE A 185 -9.80 8.51 31.88
C ILE A 185 -9.95 7.76 33.22
N PRO A 186 -8.93 7.75 34.08
CA PRO A 186 -8.95 7.01 35.33
C PRO A 186 -9.86 7.67 36.38
N SER A 187 -10.22 6.91 37.42
CA SER A 187 -11.16 7.35 38.46
C SER A 187 -10.66 8.51 39.33
N ASN A 188 -9.34 8.67 39.45
CA ASN A 188 -8.70 9.73 40.21
C ASN A 188 -8.40 10.99 39.38
N PHE A 189 -8.91 11.10 38.15
CA PHE A 189 -8.56 12.18 37.24
C PHE A 189 -8.91 13.56 37.79
N SER A 190 -10.13 13.74 38.29
CA SER A 190 -10.57 14.98 38.95
C SER A 190 -9.87 15.26 40.28
N ASP A 191 -9.54 14.23 41.06
CA ASP A 191 -8.78 14.43 42.29
C ASP A 191 -7.35 14.89 42.02
N ASN A 192 -6.72 14.37 40.96
CA ASN A 192 -5.39 14.82 40.55
C ASN A 192 -5.39 16.32 40.18
N PHE A 193 -6.47 16.85 39.60
CA PHE A 193 -6.61 18.30 39.38
C PHE A 193 -6.48 19.09 40.69
N VAL A 194 -7.16 18.67 41.75
CA VAL A 194 -7.14 19.33 43.06
C VAL A 194 -5.72 19.39 43.63
N THR A 195 -4.91 18.34 43.44
CA THR A 195 -3.51 18.31 43.92
C THR A 195 -2.59 19.33 43.21
N ASN A 196 -3.02 19.87 42.06
CA ASN A 196 -2.30 20.91 41.32
C ASN A 196 -2.68 22.33 41.74
N LEU A 197 -3.62 22.47 42.67
CA LEU A 197 -3.98 23.74 43.30
C LEU A 197 -3.20 23.92 44.61
N ASN A 198 -2.81 25.16 44.90
CA ASN A 198 -2.19 25.55 46.17
C ASN A 198 -3.29 25.83 47.20
N LEU A 199 -3.91 24.74 47.69
CA LEU A 199 -4.95 24.78 48.71
C LEU A 199 -4.35 24.58 50.11
N ASN A 200 -4.90 25.28 51.10
CA ASN A 200 -4.64 24.99 52.51
C ASN A 200 -5.28 23.64 52.86
N THR A 201 -4.46 22.60 52.87
CA THR A 201 -4.87 21.22 53.14
C THR A 201 -4.48 20.83 54.57
N SER A 202 -5.32 20.03 55.22
CA SER A 202 -5.07 19.49 56.56
C SER A 202 -3.84 18.56 56.59
N THR A 203 -3.51 17.97 55.44
CA THR A 203 -2.32 17.13 55.22
C THR A 203 -1.69 17.48 53.86
N PRO A 204 -0.35 17.62 53.76
CA PRO A 204 0.30 17.88 52.49
C PRO A 204 0.08 16.72 51.51
N VAL A 205 -0.65 16.96 50.42
CA VAL A 205 -0.83 15.99 49.34
C VAL A 205 0.24 16.24 48.27
N ALA A 206 1.01 15.20 47.95
CA ALA A 206 1.99 15.27 46.88
C ALA A 206 1.32 15.63 45.55
N GLN A 207 1.92 16.55 44.79
CA GLN A 207 1.42 16.93 43.48
C GLN A 207 1.39 15.70 42.57
N THR A 208 0.24 15.42 41.98
CA THR A 208 0.07 14.35 41.00
C THR A 208 -0.42 14.95 39.69
N GLN A 209 0.25 14.63 38.58
CA GLN A 209 -0.16 15.12 37.28
C GLN A 209 -1.47 14.45 36.86
N MET A 210 -2.39 15.19 36.24
CA MET A 210 -3.55 14.56 35.60
C MET A 210 -3.06 13.73 34.41
N SER A 211 -3.37 12.45 34.39
CA SER A 211 -2.99 11.56 33.31
C SER A 211 -4.20 10.83 32.75
N MET A 212 -4.22 10.67 31.43
CA MET A 212 -5.10 9.75 30.73
C MET A 212 -4.23 8.75 29.99
N GLU A 213 -4.78 7.58 29.69
CA GLU A 213 -4.10 6.61 28.87
C GLU A 213 -4.78 6.52 27.52
N TYR A 214 -4.00 6.53 26.45
CA TYR A 214 -4.48 6.23 25.11
C TYR A 214 -4.00 4.84 24.70
N ILE A 215 -4.93 3.89 24.73
CA ILE A 215 -4.73 2.47 24.47
C ILE A 215 -4.97 2.22 22.98
N PHE A 216 -4.01 1.65 22.27
CA PHE A 216 -4.13 1.35 20.83
C PHE A 216 -3.26 0.15 20.43
N ASP A 217 -3.69 -0.57 19.40
CA ASP A 217 -2.92 -1.67 18.81
C ASP A 217 -2.07 -1.14 17.63
N GLN A 218 -0.74 -1.19 17.79
CA GLN A 218 0.19 -0.78 16.74
C GLN A 218 0.43 -1.88 15.70
N GLY A 219 0.33 -3.14 16.10
CA GLY A 219 0.53 -4.33 15.27
C GLY A 219 -0.54 -4.51 14.20
N ARG A 220 -1.76 -4.00 14.45
CA ARG A 220 -2.88 -4.01 13.48
C ARG A 220 -2.52 -3.30 12.18
N SER A 221 -2.06 -2.05 12.27
CA SER A 221 -1.56 -1.30 11.13
C SER A 221 -0.68 -0.15 11.58
N PHE A 222 0.63 -0.30 11.42
CA PHE A 222 1.61 0.70 11.87
C PHE A 222 1.31 2.10 11.32
N THR A 223 1.04 2.22 10.01
CA THR A 223 0.79 3.50 9.34
C THR A 223 -0.47 4.18 9.87
N ILE A 224 -1.59 3.44 9.94
CA ILE A 224 -2.87 4.00 10.34
C ILE A 224 -2.92 4.31 11.82
N SER A 225 -2.34 3.46 12.67
CA SER A 225 -2.20 3.77 14.09
C SER A 225 -1.42 5.07 14.29
N ASN A 226 -0.33 5.31 13.54
CA ASN A 226 0.39 6.58 13.65
C ASN A 226 -0.44 7.81 13.22
N PHE A 227 -1.27 7.71 12.17
CA PHE A 227 -2.16 8.80 11.78
C PHE A 227 -3.24 9.08 12.82
N ILE A 228 -3.90 8.03 13.34
CA ILE A 228 -4.89 8.17 14.39
C ILE A 228 -4.24 8.76 15.66
N ASN A 229 -3.05 8.30 16.03
CA ASN A 229 -2.30 8.80 17.18
C ASN A 229 -1.99 10.29 17.07
N GLN A 230 -1.61 10.77 15.87
CA GLN A 230 -1.40 12.19 15.63
C GLN A 230 -2.70 12.99 15.81
N ILE A 231 -3.83 12.50 15.28
CA ILE A 231 -5.12 13.17 15.41
C ILE A 231 -5.58 13.18 16.87
N VAL A 232 -5.50 12.05 17.57
CA VAL A 232 -5.85 11.93 18.99
C VAL A 232 -4.99 12.84 19.84
N THR A 233 -3.66 12.81 19.66
CA THR A 233 -2.73 13.67 20.42
C THR A 233 -3.00 15.14 20.16
N ALA A 234 -3.21 15.55 18.90
CA ALA A 234 -3.55 16.94 18.57
C ALA A 234 -4.89 17.37 19.18
N SER A 235 -5.88 16.47 19.19
CA SER A 235 -7.21 16.72 19.79
C SER A 235 -7.11 16.89 21.30
N VAL A 236 -6.39 15.99 21.97
CA VAL A 236 -6.14 16.04 23.42
C VAL A 236 -5.38 17.32 23.79
N THR A 237 -4.30 17.64 23.08
CA THR A 237 -3.53 18.87 23.28
C THR A 237 -4.38 20.12 23.08
N GLY A 238 -5.26 20.13 22.06
CA GLY A 238 -6.18 21.25 21.83
C GLY A 238 -7.12 21.49 23.02
N VAL A 239 -7.74 20.43 23.55
CA VAL A 239 -8.62 20.52 24.74
C VAL A 239 -7.82 20.92 25.98
N THR A 240 -6.64 20.33 26.19
CA THR A 240 -5.75 20.64 27.32
C THR A 240 -5.27 22.09 27.32
N ASN A 241 -4.91 22.63 26.16
CA ASN A 241 -4.53 24.04 26.03
C ASN A 241 -5.72 24.98 26.29
N GLY A 242 -6.91 24.60 25.83
CA GLY A 242 -8.15 25.32 26.14
C GLY A 242 -8.45 25.35 27.64
N LEU A 243 -8.23 24.24 28.33
CA LEU A 243 -8.33 24.15 29.79
C LEU A 243 -7.30 25.07 30.49
N ALA A 244 -6.03 25.00 30.09
CA ALA A 244 -4.97 25.84 30.66
C ALA A 244 -5.30 27.33 30.52
N LEU A 245 -5.78 27.74 29.34
CA LEU A 245 -6.17 29.13 29.08
C LEU A 245 -7.39 29.55 29.90
N SER A 246 -8.42 28.70 29.96
CA SER A 246 -9.61 28.95 30.78
C SER A 246 -9.22 29.12 32.25
N LEU A 247 -8.33 28.26 32.76
CA LEU A 247 -7.89 28.33 34.14
C LEU A 247 -7.05 29.57 34.40
N ALA A 248 -6.10 29.91 33.52
CA ALA A 248 -5.29 31.12 33.63
C ALA A 248 -6.15 32.39 33.69
N ASN A 249 -7.22 32.44 32.89
CA ASN A 249 -8.18 33.55 32.91
C ASN A 249 -8.99 33.57 34.21
N SER A 250 -9.49 32.42 34.67
CA SER A 250 -10.26 32.30 35.91
C SER A 250 -9.44 32.60 37.17
N THR A 251 -8.12 32.40 37.13
CA THR A 251 -7.22 32.64 38.27
C THR A 251 -6.32 33.86 38.07
N ALA A 252 -6.63 34.75 37.13
CA ALA A 252 -5.80 35.92 36.82
C ALA A 252 -5.58 36.84 38.03
N SER A 253 -6.58 36.95 38.93
CA SER A 253 -6.49 37.70 40.18
C SER A 253 -5.67 37.02 41.27
N GLN A 254 -5.43 35.71 41.16
CA GLN A 254 -4.65 34.90 42.11
C GLN A 254 -3.81 33.84 41.36
N PRO A 255 -2.75 34.25 40.61
CA PRO A 255 -1.97 33.33 39.77
C PRO A 255 -1.29 32.21 40.57
N ALA A 256 -0.97 32.49 41.84
CA ALA A 256 -0.36 31.54 42.76
C ALA A 256 -1.28 30.39 43.18
N LEU A 257 -2.59 30.44 42.85
CA LEU A 257 -3.53 29.36 43.17
C LEU A 257 -3.22 28.07 42.42
N VAL A 258 -2.68 28.17 41.21
CA VAL A 258 -2.37 27.01 40.36
C VAL A 258 -0.87 26.86 40.28
N LYS A 259 -0.37 25.64 40.49
CA LYS A 259 1.07 25.38 40.40
C LYS A 259 1.59 25.66 38.98
N PRO A 260 2.72 26.36 38.80
CA PRO A 260 3.22 26.74 37.46
C PRO A 260 3.39 25.57 36.48
N ALA A 261 3.81 24.39 36.97
CA ALA A 261 3.98 23.20 36.16
C ALA A 261 2.67 22.73 35.48
N PHE A 262 1.53 23.00 36.12
CA PHE A 262 0.22 22.64 35.58
C PHE A 262 -0.13 23.46 34.32
N TYR A 263 0.31 24.71 34.20
CA TYR A 263 0.07 25.50 32.98
C TYR A 263 0.85 24.99 31.76
N ILE A 264 2.02 24.39 31.99
CA ILE A 264 2.90 23.91 30.92
C ILE A 264 2.39 22.57 30.37
N ASN A 265 2.00 21.66 31.25
CA ASN A 265 1.52 20.34 30.87
C ASN A 265 0.35 19.89 31.77
N PRO A 266 -0.86 20.46 31.57
CA PRO A 266 -2.00 20.23 32.47
C PRO A 266 -2.43 18.77 32.50
N VAL A 267 -2.41 18.10 31.33
CA VAL A 267 -2.81 16.71 31.18
C VAL A 267 -1.76 15.94 30.41
N TYR A 268 -1.24 14.88 31.02
CA TYR A 268 -0.34 13.93 30.37
C TYR A 268 -1.14 12.82 29.69
N LEU A 269 -0.84 12.55 28.41
CA LEU A 269 -1.41 11.42 27.69
C LEU A 269 -0.39 10.27 27.66
N ALA A 270 -0.58 9.29 28.54
CA ALA A 270 0.19 8.06 28.55
C ALA A 270 -0.12 7.20 27.31
N SER A 271 0.90 6.56 26.74
CA SER A 271 0.75 5.69 25.57
C SER A 271 0.57 4.23 26.00
N GLY A 272 -0.67 3.73 25.97
CA GLY A 272 -1.03 2.33 26.17
C GLY A 272 -0.82 1.50 24.90
N ARG A 273 0.43 1.40 24.45
CA ARG A 273 0.75 0.78 23.16
C ARG A 273 0.75 -0.75 23.25
N MET A 274 -0.22 -1.37 22.58
CA MET A 274 -0.31 -2.82 22.43
C MET A 274 0.38 -3.30 21.14
N HIS A 275 0.85 -4.55 21.15
CA HIS A 275 1.52 -5.20 20.02
C HIS A 275 2.56 -4.30 19.31
N PRO A 276 3.61 -3.84 20.03
CA PRO A 276 4.52 -2.83 19.52
C PRO A 276 5.32 -3.33 18.31
N VAL A 277 5.33 -2.54 17.24
CA VAL A 277 6.17 -2.79 16.07
C VAL A 277 7.50 -2.07 16.26
N ILE A 278 8.52 -2.81 16.68
CA ILE A 278 9.84 -2.25 17.08
C ILE A 278 10.50 -1.48 15.93
N LYS A 279 10.44 -2.04 14.71
CA LYS A 279 11.07 -1.46 13.52
C LYS A 279 10.05 -1.39 12.38
N PHE A 280 10.04 -0.27 11.66
CA PHE A 280 9.22 -0.08 10.46
C PHE A 280 9.41 -1.24 9.46
N GLY A 281 10.65 -1.73 9.31
CA GLY A 281 10.98 -2.86 8.45
C GLY A 281 10.22 -4.15 8.77
N TYR A 282 9.80 -4.39 10.01
CA TYR A 282 9.00 -5.58 10.35
C TYR A 282 7.58 -5.50 9.78
N ASN A 283 6.92 -4.34 9.86
CA ASN A 283 5.62 -4.15 9.22
C ASN A 283 5.73 -4.29 7.70
N LEU A 284 6.77 -3.69 7.10
CA LEU A 284 7.03 -3.86 5.67
C LEU A 284 7.31 -5.33 5.30
N ALA A 285 8.02 -6.08 6.15
CA ALA A 285 8.33 -7.48 5.91
C ALA A 285 7.08 -8.36 5.83
N THR A 286 6.06 -8.14 6.67
CA THR A 286 4.78 -8.89 6.61
C THR A 286 4.16 -8.85 5.21
N TYR A 287 4.38 -7.75 4.50
CA TYR A 287 3.86 -7.50 3.17
C TYR A 287 4.79 -8.04 2.07
N ILE A 288 6.10 -7.79 2.18
CA ILE A 288 7.09 -8.23 1.17
C ILE A 288 7.17 -9.76 1.09
N VAL A 289 7.00 -10.48 2.20
CA VAL A 289 7.02 -11.96 2.19
C VAL A 289 5.92 -12.53 1.29
N LEU A 290 4.71 -11.99 1.38
CA LEU A 290 3.58 -12.45 0.56
C LEU A 290 3.78 -12.11 -0.91
N LEU A 291 4.36 -10.94 -1.19
CA LEU A 291 4.73 -10.53 -2.54
C LEU A 291 5.77 -11.48 -3.15
N LEU A 292 6.84 -11.81 -2.41
CA LEU A 292 7.87 -12.74 -2.86
C LEU A 292 7.32 -14.16 -3.06
N MET A 293 6.45 -14.63 -2.16
CA MET A 293 5.80 -15.93 -2.30
C MET A 293 4.95 -16.00 -3.57
N TRP A 294 4.21 -14.92 -3.89
CA TRP A 294 3.42 -14.85 -5.12
C TRP A 294 4.32 -14.84 -6.36
N LEU A 295 5.35 -14.00 -6.39
CA LEU A 295 6.30 -13.91 -7.51
C LEU A 295 7.03 -15.24 -7.75
N GLY A 296 7.50 -15.88 -6.67
CA GLY A 296 8.14 -17.19 -6.72
C GLY A 296 7.20 -18.27 -7.25
N SER A 297 5.93 -18.24 -6.85
CA SER A 297 4.90 -19.18 -7.33
C SER A 297 4.63 -19.00 -8.83
N MET A 298 4.53 -17.77 -9.32
CA MET A 298 4.35 -17.49 -10.75
C MET A 298 5.54 -17.96 -11.59
N MET A 299 6.76 -17.74 -11.11
CA MET A 299 7.97 -18.21 -11.77
C MET A 299 8.01 -19.74 -11.81
N SER A 300 7.66 -20.40 -10.69
CA SER A 300 7.57 -21.86 -10.56
C SER A 300 6.62 -22.48 -11.58
N VAL A 301 5.39 -21.97 -11.66
CA VAL A 301 4.37 -22.45 -12.61
C VAL A 301 4.82 -22.27 -14.05
N THR A 302 5.45 -21.12 -14.34
CA THR A 302 5.95 -20.81 -15.68
C THR A 302 7.07 -21.75 -16.10
N VAL A 303 8.05 -21.98 -15.21
CA VAL A 303 9.18 -22.89 -15.43
C VAL A 303 8.67 -24.31 -15.67
N ILE A 304 7.75 -24.81 -14.84
CA ILE A 304 7.18 -26.16 -15.00
C ILE A 304 6.39 -26.28 -16.31
N HIS A 305 5.57 -25.27 -16.64
CA HIS A 305 4.79 -25.29 -17.88
C HIS A 305 5.70 -25.31 -19.13
N LYS A 306 6.71 -24.44 -19.18
CA LYS A 306 7.60 -24.30 -20.34
C LYS A 306 8.64 -25.41 -20.44
N LEU A 307 9.18 -25.90 -19.32
CA LEU A 307 10.28 -26.87 -19.32
C LEU A 307 9.81 -28.33 -19.24
N PHE A 308 8.74 -28.63 -18.49
CA PHE A 308 8.32 -30.02 -18.24
C PHE A 308 7.18 -30.47 -19.16
N ILE A 309 6.06 -29.72 -19.25
CA ILE A 309 4.87 -30.23 -19.93
C ILE A 309 4.96 -30.07 -21.46
N ALA A 310 5.54 -28.97 -21.93
CA ALA A 310 5.68 -28.70 -23.37
C ALA A 310 6.71 -29.61 -24.07
N LYS A 311 7.65 -30.22 -23.33
CA LYS A 311 8.74 -31.03 -23.88
C LYS A 311 8.57 -32.54 -23.70
N ILE A 312 7.44 -33.01 -23.18
CA ILE A 312 7.21 -34.44 -22.96
C ILE A 312 6.02 -34.96 -23.81
N PRO A 313 6.24 -35.25 -25.13
CA PRO A 313 5.21 -35.78 -26.02
C PRO A 313 4.57 -37.09 -25.53
N HIS A 314 5.34 -37.93 -24.83
CA HIS A 314 4.91 -39.26 -24.40
C HIS A 314 3.82 -39.25 -23.32
N LEU A 315 3.79 -38.21 -22.46
CA LEU A 315 2.76 -38.05 -21.43
C LEU A 315 1.41 -37.65 -22.00
N THR A 316 1.39 -37.13 -23.23
CA THR A 316 0.17 -36.65 -23.90
C THR A 316 -0.45 -37.67 -24.85
N GLY A 317 0.23 -38.79 -25.09
CA GLY A 317 -0.24 -39.89 -25.95
C GLY A 317 -0.19 -39.59 -27.46
N VAL A 318 0.40 -38.47 -27.87
CA VAL A 318 0.41 -38.00 -29.28
C VAL A 318 1.58 -38.56 -30.08
N LYS A 319 2.70 -38.92 -29.45
CA LYS A 319 3.82 -39.60 -30.13
C LYS A 319 4.38 -40.76 -29.31
N VAL A 320 4.74 -41.84 -30.00
CA VAL A 320 5.68 -42.85 -29.52
C VAL A 320 7.06 -42.19 -29.50
N ALA A 321 7.66 -42.04 -28.32
CA ALA A 321 9.04 -41.61 -28.19
C ALA A 321 9.90 -42.89 -28.06
N GLU A 322 10.89 -43.04 -28.93
CA GLU A 322 12.05 -43.97 -28.76
C GLU A 322 11.73 -45.30 -28.05
N GLY A 323 10.82 -46.10 -28.63
CA GLY A 323 10.53 -47.46 -28.14
C GLY A 323 9.66 -47.57 -26.87
N LEU A 324 9.19 -46.46 -26.30
CA LEU A 324 8.25 -46.48 -25.18
C LEU A 324 6.79 -46.43 -25.67
N PRO A 325 5.90 -47.32 -25.21
CA PRO A 325 4.49 -47.30 -25.60
C PRO A 325 3.82 -45.98 -25.17
N PRO A 326 2.84 -45.47 -25.95
CA PRO A 326 2.17 -44.22 -25.65
C PRO A 326 1.45 -44.34 -24.30
N ALA A 327 1.78 -43.45 -23.36
CA ALA A 327 1.14 -43.45 -22.06
C ALA A 327 -0.31 -42.93 -22.19
N ARG A 328 -1.30 -43.77 -21.88
CA ARG A 328 -2.73 -43.45 -21.97
C ARG A 328 -3.24 -42.76 -20.70
N PHE A 329 -2.56 -41.71 -20.24
CA PHE A 329 -3.02 -40.97 -19.07
C PHE A 329 -4.26 -40.11 -19.44
N SER A 330 -5.23 -40.06 -18.54
CA SER A 330 -6.36 -39.15 -18.68
C SER A 330 -5.88 -37.69 -18.56
N SER A 331 -6.58 -36.75 -19.19
CA SER A 331 -6.23 -35.31 -19.08
C SER A 331 -6.25 -34.84 -17.62
N GLN A 332 -7.10 -35.44 -16.78
CA GLN A 332 -7.18 -35.18 -15.35
C GLN A 332 -5.89 -35.61 -14.62
N GLN A 333 -5.34 -36.79 -14.93
CA GLN A 333 -4.09 -37.28 -14.34
C GLN A 333 -2.89 -36.41 -14.70
N ILE A 334 -2.80 -35.97 -15.97
CA ILE A 334 -1.70 -35.09 -16.44
C ILE A 334 -1.76 -33.75 -15.70
N VAL A 335 -2.95 -33.17 -15.56
CA VAL A 335 -3.15 -31.90 -14.85
C VAL A 335 -2.91 -32.05 -13.35
N ALA A 336 -3.36 -33.13 -12.73
CA ALA A 336 -3.11 -33.41 -11.31
C ALA A 336 -1.62 -33.57 -11.00
N ALA A 337 -0.87 -34.31 -11.83
CA ALA A 337 0.57 -34.46 -11.67
C ALA A 337 1.31 -33.12 -11.85
N SER A 338 0.90 -32.32 -12.85
CA SER A 338 1.44 -30.98 -13.10
C SER A 338 1.19 -30.03 -11.93
N PHE A 339 0.00 -30.11 -11.34
CA PHE A 339 -0.39 -29.33 -10.16
C PHE A 339 0.42 -29.73 -8.93
N LEU A 340 0.54 -31.02 -8.64
CA LEU A 340 1.30 -31.53 -7.48
C LEU A 340 2.78 -31.15 -7.56
N LEU A 341 3.37 -31.24 -8.76
CA LEU A 341 4.75 -30.81 -8.98
C LEU A 341 4.90 -29.29 -8.80
N GLY A 342 3.94 -28.51 -9.30
CA GLY A 342 3.86 -27.06 -9.07
C GLY A 342 3.78 -26.70 -7.60
N LEU A 343 2.89 -27.35 -6.86
CA LEU A 343 2.70 -27.15 -5.43
C LEU A 343 3.96 -27.50 -4.64
N ALA A 344 4.58 -28.65 -4.90
CA ALA A 344 5.81 -29.07 -4.24
C ALA A 344 6.95 -28.06 -4.46
N PHE A 345 7.08 -27.55 -5.69
CA PHE A 345 8.09 -26.55 -6.01
C PHE A 345 7.78 -25.20 -5.33
N SER A 346 6.53 -24.74 -5.35
CA SER A 346 6.13 -23.50 -4.66
C SER A 346 6.32 -23.58 -3.14
N LEU A 347 5.99 -24.71 -2.51
CA LEU A 347 6.22 -24.94 -1.08
C LEU A 347 7.71 -24.98 -0.73
N PHE A 348 8.54 -25.59 -1.58
CA PHE A 348 10.00 -25.58 -1.42
C PHE A 348 10.57 -24.16 -1.46
N HIS A 349 10.13 -23.32 -2.41
CA HIS A 349 10.57 -21.92 -2.51
C HIS A 349 10.06 -21.07 -1.34
N ALA A 350 8.81 -21.29 -0.91
CA ALA A 350 8.25 -20.60 0.26
C ALA A 350 9.02 -20.97 1.55
N PHE A 351 9.35 -22.24 1.72
CA PHE A 351 10.19 -22.73 2.83
C PHE A 351 11.60 -22.15 2.77
N LEU A 352 12.26 -22.17 1.60
CA LEU A 352 13.60 -21.59 1.42
C LEU A 352 13.61 -20.08 1.70
N ALA A 353 12.62 -19.34 1.20
CA ALA A 353 12.48 -17.91 1.48
C ALA A 353 12.31 -17.65 2.99
N TRP A 354 11.51 -18.47 3.67
CA TRP A 354 11.36 -18.43 5.12
C TRP A 354 12.69 -18.70 5.85
N CYS A 355 13.43 -19.75 5.46
CA CYS A 355 14.73 -20.07 6.05
C CYS A 355 15.78 -18.97 5.82
N ILE A 356 15.78 -18.33 4.65
CA ILE A 356 16.70 -17.23 4.33
C ILE A 356 16.35 -15.99 5.15
N LEU A 357 15.07 -15.61 5.23
CA LEU A 357 14.63 -14.45 6.00
C LEU A 357 14.82 -14.62 7.50
N TYR A 358 14.66 -15.86 8.01
CA TYR A 358 14.90 -16.19 9.41
C TYR A 358 16.40 -16.32 9.72
N GLY A 359 17.19 -16.86 8.79
CA GLY A 359 18.63 -17.04 8.94
C GLY A 359 19.46 -15.76 8.77
N LEU A 360 18.96 -14.76 8.04
CA LEU A 360 19.66 -13.50 7.75
C LEU A 360 19.18 -12.31 8.58
N GLY A 361 18.78 -12.51 9.84
CA GLY A 361 18.17 -11.48 10.70
C GLY A 361 18.69 -10.04 10.48
N GLY A 362 17.98 -9.23 9.68
CA GLY A 362 18.30 -7.83 9.43
C GLY A 362 18.99 -7.49 8.09
N SER A 363 18.29 -6.65 7.33
CA SER A 363 18.77 -5.58 6.43
C SER A 363 19.45 -5.83 5.06
N GLU A 364 19.93 -7.00 4.63
CA GLU A 364 20.70 -7.05 3.36
C GLU A 364 20.36 -8.14 2.32
N ALA A 365 19.13 -8.66 2.28
CA ALA A 365 18.75 -9.72 1.33
C ALA A 365 18.10 -9.23 0.02
N PHE A 366 18.60 -8.16 -0.61
CA PHE A 366 18.09 -7.70 -1.92
C PHE A 366 19.21 -7.38 -2.90
N GLN A 367 20.02 -8.40 -3.23
CA GLN A 367 20.82 -8.37 -4.45
C GLN A 367 20.74 -9.74 -5.16
N GLY A 368 20.38 -9.68 -6.45
CA GLY A 368 20.51 -10.80 -7.36
C GLY A 368 19.19 -11.49 -7.72
N GLY A 369 18.55 -11.02 -8.78
CA GLY A 369 17.45 -11.76 -9.41
C GLY A 369 16.59 -10.92 -10.32
N SER A 370 17.08 -10.62 -11.53
CA SER A 370 16.23 -10.12 -12.62
C SER A 370 15.17 -11.18 -12.97
N PRO A 371 13.86 -10.87 -12.96
CA PRO A 371 12.87 -11.82 -13.44
C PRO A 371 12.82 -11.73 -14.97
N VAL A 372 13.39 -12.75 -15.62
CA VAL A 372 13.19 -13.03 -17.04
C VAL A 372 11.69 -13.14 -17.30
N ILE A 373 11.17 -12.14 -18.02
CA ILE A 373 9.80 -12.06 -18.53
C ILE A 373 9.59 -13.24 -19.46
N CYS A 374 8.76 -14.19 -19.06
CA CYS A 374 8.35 -15.28 -19.93
C CYS A 374 7.02 -15.89 -19.47
N GLY A 375 5.94 -15.11 -19.44
CA GLY A 375 4.60 -15.62 -19.16
C GLY A 375 4.16 -16.79 -20.04
N VAL A 376 3.24 -17.59 -19.51
CA VAL A 376 2.39 -18.50 -20.28
C VAL A 376 1.54 -17.66 -21.23
N ASP A 377 1.56 -17.98 -22.52
CA ASP A 377 0.97 -17.17 -23.59
C ASP A 377 -0.48 -16.76 -23.26
N GLY A 378 -0.69 -15.44 -23.06
CA GLY A 378 -2.01 -14.80 -22.93
C GLY A 378 -2.52 -14.43 -21.52
N LEU A 379 -2.00 -15.03 -20.44
CA LEU A 379 -2.56 -14.84 -19.07
C LEU A 379 -1.70 -13.99 -18.13
N ALA A 380 -0.47 -13.64 -18.52
CA ALA A 380 0.47 -12.93 -17.66
C ALA A 380 0.02 -11.49 -17.33
N VAL A 381 -0.50 -10.75 -18.30
CA VAL A 381 -0.92 -9.35 -18.11
C VAL A 381 -2.16 -9.24 -17.19
N PRO A 382 -3.23 -10.04 -17.35
CA PRO A 382 -4.32 -10.06 -16.38
C PRO A 382 -3.88 -10.51 -14.99
N ALA A 383 -2.98 -11.49 -14.88
CA ALA A 383 -2.47 -11.96 -13.60
C ALA A 383 -1.65 -10.88 -12.87
N SER A 384 -0.84 -10.11 -13.60
CA SER A 384 -0.07 -9.00 -13.02
C SER A 384 -0.95 -7.82 -12.61
N LEU A 385 -2.00 -7.49 -13.40
CA LEU A 385 -3.03 -6.52 -13.01
C LEU A 385 -3.74 -6.94 -11.72
N LEU A 386 -4.14 -8.21 -11.63
CA LEU A 386 -4.78 -8.77 -10.44
C LEU A 386 -3.85 -8.78 -9.23
N LEU A 387 -2.55 -9.03 -9.43
CA LEU A 387 -1.56 -8.92 -8.36
C LEU A 387 -1.49 -7.51 -7.82
N ILE A 388 -1.32 -6.51 -8.69
CA ILE A 388 -1.19 -5.12 -8.25
C ILE A 388 -2.46 -4.65 -7.57
N PHE A 389 -3.63 -5.08 -8.06
CA PHE A 389 -4.88 -4.85 -7.36
C PHE A 389 -4.82 -5.40 -5.94
N GLN A 390 -4.46 -6.67 -5.75
CA GLN A 390 -4.36 -7.31 -4.44
C GLN A 390 -3.35 -6.63 -3.52
N ILE A 391 -2.17 -6.31 -4.02
CA ILE A 391 -1.09 -5.59 -3.33
C ILE A 391 -1.62 -4.29 -2.74
N VAL A 392 -2.22 -3.45 -3.58
CA VAL A 392 -2.66 -2.11 -3.16
C VAL A 392 -3.90 -2.15 -2.28
N SER A 393 -4.79 -3.12 -2.50
CA SER A 393 -6.04 -3.28 -1.74
C SER A 393 -5.91 -4.15 -0.47
N SER A 394 -4.71 -4.66 -0.17
CA SER A 394 -4.49 -5.63 0.91
C SER A 394 -4.50 -5.08 2.33
N GLY A 395 -4.38 -3.76 2.52
CA GLY A 395 -4.16 -3.20 3.86
C GLY A 395 -2.67 -3.07 4.25
N GLY A 396 -1.74 -3.36 3.34
CA GLY A 396 -0.29 -3.33 3.60
C GLY A 396 0.29 -1.93 3.77
N ILE A 397 -0.08 -1.01 2.87
CA ILE A 397 0.41 0.38 2.87
C ILE A 397 -0.54 1.27 3.67
N VAL A 398 -1.80 1.29 3.23
CA VAL A 398 -2.93 1.98 3.85
C VAL A 398 -3.87 0.88 4.33
N ASP A 399 -4.43 0.96 5.54
CA ASP A 399 -5.40 -0.03 5.99
C ASP A 399 -6.73 0.11 5.25
N HIS A 400 -7.48 -0.97 5.14
CA HIS A 400 -8.80 -1.02 4.48
C HIS A 400 -9.80 0.01 5.03
N ILE A 401 -9.69 0.39 6.31
CA ILE A 401 -10.53 1.45 6.89
C ILE A 401 -10.30 2.81 6.18
N ALA A 402 -9.05 3.08 5.79
CA ALA A 402 -8.57 4.32 5.22
C ALA A 402 -8.52 4.31 3.68
N MET A 403 -9.25 3.37 3.04
CA MET A 403 -9.30 3.23 1.59
C MET A 403 -10.64 3.69 0.97
N PRO A 404 -10.63 4.11 -0.31
CA PRO A 404 -11.83 4.30 -1.11
C PRO A 404 -12.59 2.99 -1.33
N GLY A 405 -13.91 3.07 -1.57
CA GLY A 405 -14.81 1.91 -1.65
C GLY A 405 -14.40 0.85 -2.67
N PHE A 406 -13.91 1.24 -3.86
CA PHE A 406 -13.44 0.28 -4.86
C PHE A 406 -12.25 -0.55 -4.38
N MET A 407 -11.31 0.06 -3.66
CA MET A 407 -10.14 -0.64 -3.12
C MET A 407 -10.49 -1.58 -1.97
N LYS A 408 -11.68 -1.44 -1.38
CA LYS A 408 -12.16 -2.37 -0.36
C LYS A 408 -12.47 -3.77 -0.90
N LEU A 409 -12.58 -3.95 -2.21
CA LEU A 409 -12.72 -5.28 -2.83
C LEU A 409 -11.51 -6.19 -2.55
N GLY A 410 -10.36 -5.63 -2.14
CA GLY A 410 -9.20 -6.39 -1.67
C GLY A 410 -9.49 -7.44 -0.61
N TYR A 411 -10.50 -7.18 0.25
CA TYR A 411 -10.96 -8.10 1.28
C TYR A 411 -11.39 -9.47 0.74
N ALA A 412 -11.82 -9.54 -0.52
CA ALA A 412 -12.21 -10.80 -1.16
C ALA A 412 -11.02 -11.67 -1.56
N PHE A 413 -9.79 -11.13 -1.58
CA PHE A 413 -8.62 -11.78 -2.15
C PHE A 413 -7.67 -12.37 -1.09
N PRO A 414 -6.89 -13.41 -1.45
CA PRO A 414 -6.05 -14.11 -0.48
C PRO A 414 -4.91 -13.24 0.06
N PHE A 415 -4.44 -12.23 -0.70
CA PHE A 415 -3.35 -11.37 -0.25
C PHE A 415 -3.73 -10.56 1.01
N PHE A 416 -4.97 -10.04 1.09
CA PHE A 416 -5.48 -9.35 2.27
C PHE A 416 -5.44 -10.24 3.52
N TRP A 417 -5.97 -11.46 3.39
CA TRP A 417 -6.04 -12.41 4.51
C TRP A 417 -4.70 -13.02 4.91
N GLY A 418 -3.80 -13.18 3.94
CA GLY A 418 -2.41 -13.54 4.19
C GLY A 418 -1.69 -12.47 5.00
N LEU A 419 -1.89 -11.19 4.67
CA LEU A 419 -1.30 -10.09 5.41
C LEU A 419 -1.87 -10.01 6.83
N HIS A 420 -3.19 -10.13 6.95
CA HIS A 420 -3.88 -10.18 8.24
C HIS A 420 -3.33 -11.31 9.13
N ALA A 421 -3.18 -12.52 8.58
CA ALA A 421 -2.61 -13.66 9.30
C ALA A 421 -1.14 -13.42 9.69
N MET A 422 -0.35 -12.81 8.80
CA MET A 422 1.06 -12.55 9.05
C MET A 422 1.25 -11.53 10.18
N LYS A 423 0.43 -10.47 10.22
CA LYS A 423 0.43 -9.49 11.31
C LYS A 423 0.01 -10.12 12.64
N ALA A 424 -1.02 -10.96 12.63
CA ALA A 424 -1.44 -11.69 13.82
C ALA A 424 -0.35 -12.64 14.34
N TYR A 425 0.35 -13.34 13.44
CA TYR A 425 1.44 -14.23 13.81
C TYR A 425 2.69 -13.49 14.28
N MET A 426 3.09 -12.41 13.59
CA MET A 426 4.33 -11.68 13.90
C MET A 426 4.19 -10.73 15.09
N PHE A 427 3.01 -10.11 15.28
CA PHE A 427 2.81 -9.07 16.28
C PHE A 427 1.83 -9.46 17.39
N GLY A 428 1.05 -10.53 17.23
CA GLY A 428 0.00 -10.91 18.18
C GLY A 428 -1.30 -10.11 18.05
N SER A 429 -1.42 -9.24 17.04
CA SER A 429 -2.61 -8.39 16.83
C SER A 429 -3.76 -9.17 16.19
N LEU A 430 -5.01 -8.96 16.65
CA LEU A 430 -6.22 -9.56 16.06
C LEU A 430 -6.18 -11.11 15.96
N VAL A 431 -5.56 -11.78 16.94
CA VAL A 431 -5.47 -13.25 16.96
C VAL A 431 -6.86 -13.91 17.04
N ASN A 432 -7.83 -13.24 17.67
CA ASN A 432 -9.24 -13.64 17.69
C ASN A 432 -9.85 -13.78 16.28
N GLU A 433 -9.34 -13.05 15.27
CA GLU A 433 -9.82 -13.08 13.90
C GLU A 433 -8.99 -14.00 12.98
N LEU A 434 -7.91 -14.61 13.48
CA LEU A 434 -6.98 -15.41 12.69
C LEU A 434 -7.64 -16.58 11.97
N TYR A 435 -8.68 -17.19 12.57
CA TYR A 435 -9.42 -18.28 11.94
C TYR A 435 -10.10 -17.86 10.63
N LYS A 436 -10.54 -16.59 10.51
CA LYS A 436 -11.14 -16.05 9.29
C LYS A 436 -10.12 -16.06 8.15
N SER A 437 -8.88 -15.66 8.44
CA SER A 437 -7.78 -15.75 7.48
C SER A 437 -7.56 -17.18 6.98
N TYR A 438 -7.49 -18.16 7.89
CA TYR A 438 -7.27 -19.55 7.49
C TYR A 438 -8.39 -20.11 6.64
N LEU A 439 -9.65 -19.83 6.99
CA LEU A 439 -10.80 -20.29 6.21
C LEU A 439 -10.82 -19.69 4.80
N VAL A 440 -10.57 -18.38 4.67
CA VAL A 440 -10.58 -17.71 3.36
C VAL A 440 -9.39 -18.15 2.50
N LEU A 441 -8.20 -18.29 3.09
CA LEU A 441 -7.03 -18.80 2.38
C LEU A 441 -7.24 -20.26 1.92
N ALA A 442 -7.82 -21.11 2.76
CA ALA A 442 -8.16 -22.48 2.39
C ALA A 442 -9.20 -22.53 1.26
N ALA A 443 -10.24 -21.68 1.34
CA ALA A 443 -11.26 -21.58 0.29
C ALA A 443 -10.66 -21.14 -1.04
N TRP A 444 -9.75 -20.16 -1.05
CA TRP A 444 -9.01 -19.74 -2.24
C TRP A 444 -8.10 -20.84 -2.77
N ALA A 445 -7.38 -21.55 -1.89
CA ALA A 445 -6.51 -22.64 -2.29
C ALA A 445 -7.30 -23.76 -2.98
N VAL A 446 -8.42 -24.19 -2.39
CA VAL A 446 -9.29 -25.23 -2.95
C VAL A 446 -9.98 -24.75 -4.23
N GLY A 447 -10.61 -23.58 -4.20
CA GLY A 447 -11.36 -23.02 -5.32
C GLY A 447 -10.49 -22.74 -6.55
N ALA A 448 -9.32 -22.12 -6.35
CA ALA A 448 -8.37 -21.86 -7.44
C ALA A 448 -7.80 -23.16 -8.00
N THR A 449 -7.56 -24.17 -7.15
CA THR A 449 -7.08 -25.50 -7.60
C THR A 449 -8.12 -26.19 -8.47
N ILE A 450 -9.38 -26.25 -8.03
CA ILE A 450 -10.47 -26.84 -8.80
C ILE A 450 -10.62 -26.12 -10.14
N LEU A 451 -10.64 -24.78 -10.12
CA LEU A 451 -10.75 -23.98 -11.33
C LEU A 451 -9.57 -24.22 -12.29
N ALA A 452 -8.34 -24.25 -11.78
CA ALA A 452 -7.15 -24.55 -12.57
C ALA A 452 -7.18 -25.97 -13.16
N MET A 453 -7.65 -26.95 -12.39
CA MET A 453 -7.81 -28.33 -12.84
C MET A 453 -8.83 -28.45 -13.98
N VAL A 454 -9.97 -27.76 -13.86
CA VAL A 454 -11.01 -27.72 -14.90
C VAL A 454 -10.49 -27.05 -16.17
N ILE A 455 -9.97 -25.83 -16.07
CA ILE A 455 -9.44 -25.08 -17.23
C ILE A 455 -8.29 -25.84 -17.88
N GLY A 456 -7.36 -26.37 -17.08
CA GLY A 456 -6.24 -27.18 -17.55
C GLY A 456 -6.72 -28.42 -18.31
N SER A 457 -7.70 -29.15 -17.76
CA SER A 457 -8.24 -30.36 -18.38
C SER A 457 -8.92 -30.05 -19.72
N LEU A 458 -9.70 -28.98 -19.80
CA LEU A 458 -10.35 -28.54 -21.03
C LEU A 458 -9.32 -28.14 -22.10
N LYS A 459 -8.28 -27.38 -21.71
CA LYS A 459 -7.21 -26.95 -22.62
C LYS A 459 -6.42 -28.13 -23.16
N VAL A 460 -6.04 -29.08 -22.30
CA VAL A 460 -5.31 -30.30 -22.68
C VAL A 460 -6.17 -31.18 -23.58
N SER A 461 -7.46 -31.37 -23.25
CA SER A 461 -8.38 -32.16 -24.08
C SER A 461 -8.54 -31.55 -25.47
N LYS A 462 -8.74 -30.24 -25.57
CA LYS A 462 -8.85 -29.54 -26.86
C LYS A 462 -7.57 -29.67 -27.68
N TRP A 463 -6.42 -29.42 -27.07
CA TRP A 463 -5.12 -29.53 -27.72
C TRP A 463 -4.87 -30.95 -28.23
N ARG A 464 -5.14 -31.98 -27.41
CA ARG A 464 -4.99 -33.38 -27.78
C ARG A 464 -5.88 -33.74 -28.97
N ASN A 465 -7.14 -33.34 -28.96
CA ASN A 465 -8.07 -33.59 -30.05
C ASN A 465 -7.62 -32.92 -31.35
N THR A 466 -7.12 -31.68 -31.30
CA THR A 466 -6.60 -30.99 -32.50
C THR A 466 -5.35 -31.67 -33.06
N LYS A 467 -4.45 -32.15 -32.20
CA LYS A 467 -3.23 -32.85 -32.64
C LYS A 467 -3.54 -34.22 -33.28
N LEU A 468 -4.39 -35.01 -32.63
CA LEU A 468 -4.84 -36.30 -33.17
C LEU A 468 -5.56 -36.13 -34.52
N ALA A 469 -6.40 -35.09 -34.66
CA ALA A 469 -7.06 -34.79 -35.93
C ALA A 469 -6.04 -34.43 -37.03
N SER A 470 -5.02 -33.62 -36.72
CA SER A 470 -3.98 -33.28 -37.70
C SER A 470 -3.15 -34.48 -38.16
N GLU A 471 -2.77 -35.37 -37.24
CA GLU A 471 -1.99 -36.56 -37.56
C GLU A 471 -2.82 -37.58 -38.36
N ALA A 472 -4.11 -37.73 -38.03
CA ALA A 472 -5.03 -38.58 -38.80
C ALA A 472 -5.22 -38.05 -40.23
N GLN A 473 -5.31 -36.73 -40.40
CA GLN A 473 -5.45 -36.10 -41.72
C GLN A 473 -4.18 -36.23 -42.55
N GLU A 474 -3.00 -36.09 -41.94
CA GLU A 474 -1.71 -36.32 -42.60
C GLU A 474 -1.59 -37.78 -43.07
N ALA A 475 -1.93 -38.75 -42.20
CA ALA A 475 -1.92 -40.18 -42.55
C ALA A 475 -2.88 -40.53 -43.70
N LEU A 476 -4.09 -39.97 -43.71
CA LEU A 476 -5.07 -40.15 -44.80
C LEU A 476 -4.58 -39.51 -46.11
N THR A 477 -3.88 -38.38 -46.05
CA THR A 477 -3.34 -37.71 -47.24
C THR A 477 -2.21 -38.54 -47.85
N VAL A 478 -1.35 -39.15 -47.03
CA VAL A 478 -0.28 -40.07 -47.48
C VAL A 478 -0.87 -41.34 -48.10
N LEU A 479 -1.90 -41.94 -47.47
CA LEU A 479 -2.59 -43.13 -48.00
C LEU A 479 -3.35 -42.83 -49.30
N GLY A 480 -4.02 -41.69 -49.40
CA GLY A 480 -4.72 -41.26 -50.62
C GLY A 480 -3.76 -40.93 -51.76
N GLY A 481 -2.58 -40.38 -51.45
CA GLY A 481 -1.52 -40.14 -52.42
C GLY A 481 -0.88 -41.43 -52.94
N THR A 482 -0.69 -42.43 -52.06
CA THR A 482 -0.19 -43.76 -52.48
C THR A 482 -1.22 -44.54 -53.28
N MET A 483 -2.52 -44.48 -52.93
CA MET A 483 -3.58 -45.12 -53.75
C MET A 483 -3.82 -44.44 -55.11
N ARG A 484 -3.40 -43.19 -55.32
CA ARG A 484 -3.43 -42.53 -56.64
C ARG A 484 -2.19 -42.83 -57.49
N ALA A 485 -1.11 -43.32 -56.88
CA ALA A 485 0.15 -43.63 -57.55
C ALA A 485 0.28 -45.11 -57.97
N VAL A 486 -0.63 -45.97 -57.47
CA VAL A 486 -0.84 -47.36 -57.89
C VAL A 486 -2.00 -47.41 -58.87
#